data_AF-A0AA41UY13-F1
#
_entry.id   AF-A0AA41UY13-F1
#
_cell.length_a   1.000
_cell.length_b   1.000
_cell.length_c   1.000
_cell.angle_alpha   90.00
_cell.angle_beta   90.00
_cell.angle_gamma   90.00
#
_symmetry.space_group_name_H-M   'P 1'
#
loop_
_entity.id
_entity.type
_entity.pdbx_description
1 polymer ?
#
loop_
_entity_poly.entity_id
_entity_poly.type
_entity_poly.pdbx_seq_one_letter_code
_entity_poly.pdbx_strand_id
1 'polypeptide(L)'
;KDENGFEHQEVAMPSVPSPETLLTMEELRERRLCRPRFPRDRREKLDTGNYVPWPLDIKFCEEAGCTQTKTPPRMRYWFKAKGRLSDDLALHRCVVAYTSDLIFSAISLNPHYERGVKTLALSLDHSMWFHRPFRADEWILYVAN
;
A
#
# COMPACT_ATOMS: atom_id res chain seq x y z
N LYS A 1 -2.16 27.73 -12.02
CA LYS A 1 -2.68 27.69 -13.40
C LYS A 1 -2.16 26.40 -14.01
N ASP A 2 -2.98 25.64 -14.71
CA ASP A 2 -2.45 24.56 -15.54
C ASP A 2 -1.67 25.19 -16.69
N GLU A 3 -0.43 24.75 -16.86
CA GLU A 3 0.44 25.22 -17.93
C GLU A 3 0.30 24.28 -19.11
N ASN A 4 -0.08 24.83 -20.27
CA ASN A 4 -0.09 24.06 -21.51
C ASN A 4 1.37 23.84 -21.95
N GLY A 5 1.77 22.57 -22.04
CA GLY A 5 3.13 22.16 -22.41
C GLY A 5 3.13 20.87 -23.22
N PHE A 6 4.32 20.32 -23.46
CA PHE A 6 4.46 19.03 -24.14
C PHE A 6 3.98 17.89 -23.24
N GLU A 7 3.18 16.98 -23.79
CA GLU A 7 2.69 15.80 -23.08
C GLU A 7 3.39 14.52 -23.55
N HIS A 8 3.98 13.79 -22.62
CA HIS A 8 4.47 12.45 -22.86
C HIS A 8 4.43 11.62 -21.57
N GLN A 9 4.53 10.31 -21.71
CA GLN A 9 4.81 9.38 -20.62
C GLN A 9 5.53 8.18 -21.23
N GLU A 10 6.81 8.00 -20.89
CA GLU A 10 7.62 6.91 -21.44
C GLU A 10 7.22 5.56 -20.85
N VAL A 11 6.97 5.53 -19.53
CA VAL A 11 6.65 4.29 -18.81
C VAL A 11 5.18 3.94 -18.95
N ALA A 12 4.89 2.83 -19.63
CA ALA A 12 3.55 2.25 -19.66
C ALA A 12 3.14 1.72 -18.27
N MET A 13 1.85 1.82 -17.95
CA MET A 13 1.30 1.22 -16.74
C MET A 13 1.54 -0.30 -16.77
N PRO A 14 2.14 -0.90 -15.73
CA PRO A 14 2.42 -2.34 -15.72
C PRO A 14 1.12 -3.14 -15.71
N SER A 15 1.13 -4.29 -16.36
CA SER A 15 0.03 -5.25 -16.29
C SER A 15 -0.02 -5.88 -14.90
N VAL A 16 -1.07 -5.59 -14.15
CA VAL A 16 -1.35 -6.13 -12.81
C VAL A 16 -2.81 -6.56 -12.71
N PRO A 17 -3.17 -7.45 -11.77
CA PRO A 17 -4.57 -7.81 -11.53
C PRO A 17 -5.42 -6.58 -11.19
N SER A 18 -6.69 -6.62 -11.62
CA SER A 18 -7.67 -5.58 -11.30
C SER A 18 -7.90 -5.51 -9.78
N PRO A 19 -8.06 -4.30 -9.20
CA PRO A 19 -8.35 -4.15 -7.77
C PRO A 19 -9.61 -4.91 -7.35
N GLU A 20 -10.58 -5.10 -8.24
CA GLU A 20 -11.82 -5.84 -7.93
C GLU A 20 -11.60 -7.34 -7.72
N THR A 21 -10.51 -7.89 -8.26
CA THR A 21 -10.14 -9.32 -8.09
C THR A 21 -9.25 -9.57 -6.89
N LEU A 22 -8.72 -8.51 -6.27
CA LEU A 22 -7.76 -8.60 -5.19
C LEU A 22 -8.46 -8.55 -3.83
N LEU A 23 -7.87 -9.27 -2.87
CA LEU A 23 -8.32 -9.30 -1.48
C LEU A 23 -8.07 -7.95 -0.79
N THR A 24 -9.01 -7.56 0.04
CA THR A 24 -8.89 -6.46 0.99
C THR A 24 -7.91 -6.80 2.12
N MET A 25 -7.46 -5.77 2.84
CA MET A 25 -6.64 -5.97 4.05
C MET A 25 -7.35 -6.76 5.14
N GLU A 26 -8.68 -6.64 5.22
CA GLU A 26 -9.53 -7.34 6.19
C GLU A 26 -9.59 -8.83 5.85
N GLU A 27 -9.88 -9.18 4.60
CA GLU A 27 -9.86 -10.59 4.13
C GLU A 27 -8.47 -11.21 4.27
N LEU A 28 -7.40 -10.46 3.98
CA LEU A 28 -6.02 -10.93 4.21
C LEU A 28 -5.73 -11.18 5.70
N ARG A 29 -6.24 -10.31 6.58
CA ARG A 29 -6.14 -10.49 8.03
C ARG A 29 -6.87 -11.75 8.48
N GLU A 30 -8.11 -11.96 8.04
CA GLU A 30 -8.90 -13.15 8.35
C GLU A 30 -8.24 -14.43 7.83
N ARG A 31 -7.78 -14.43 6.57
CA ARG A 31 -7.05 -15.56 5.99
C ARG A 31 -5.80 -15.93 6.79
N ARG A 32 -5.09 -14.93 7.34
CA ARG A 32 -3.92 -15.17 8.23
C ARG A 32 -4.35 -15.77 9.56
N LEU A 33 -5.41 -15.26 10.18
CA LEU A 33 -5.94 -15.76 11.46
C LEU A 33 -6.38 -17.22 11.35
N CYS A 34 -7.02 -17.61 10.25
CA CYS A 34 -7.51 -18.97 10.00
C CYS A 34 -6.40 -19.99 9.68
N ARG A 35 -5.12 -19.60 9.55
CA ARG A 35 -4.04 -20.56 9.29
C ARG A 35 -3.84 -21.53 10.47
N PRO A 36 -3.67 -22.85 10.22
CA PRO A 36 -3.52 -23.86 11.29
C PRO A 36 -2.34 -23.60 12.25
N ARG A 37 -1.30 -22.91 11.78
CA ARG A 37 -0.09 -22.57 12.56
C ARG A 37 -0.16 -21.21 13.26
N PHE A 38 -1.30 -20.52 13.25
CA PHE A 38 -1.43 -19.23 13.92
C PHE A 38 -1.65 -19.43 15.43
N PRO A 39 -0.78 -18.88 16.31
CA PRO A 39 -0.90 -19.05 17.76
C PRO A 39 -2.25 -18.54 18.30
N ARG A 40 -2.94 -19.35 19.12
CA ARG A 40 -4.30 -19.04 19.63
C ARG A 40 -4.32 -17.78 20.52
N ASP A 41 -3.29 -17.58 21.33
CA ASP A 41 -3.08 -16.43 22.20
C ASP A 41 -3.01 -15.08 21.44
N ARG A 42 -2.55 -15.11 20.18
CA ARG A 42 -2.56 -13.93 19.30
C ARG A 42 -3.93 -13.65 18.69
N ARG A 43 -4.79 -14.66 18.50
CA ARG A 43 -6.15 -14.46 17.96
C ARG A 43 -6.99 -13.65 18.93
N GLU A 44 -6.98 -14.04 20.20
CA GLU A 44 -7.76 -13.38 21.26
C GLU A 44 -7.33 -11.92 21.50
N LYS A 45 -6.03 -11.61 21.40
CA LYS A 45 -5.51 -10.23 21.48
C LYS A 45 -5.90 -9.34 20.30
N LEU A 46 -6.15 -9.93 19.13
CA LEU A 46 -6.57 -9.21 17.92
C LEU A 46 -8.08 -8.90 17.95
N ASP A 47 -8.89 -9.70 18.64
CA ASP A 47 -10.33 -9.46 18.84
C ASP A 47 -10.63 -8.45 19.95
N THR A 48 -9.74 -8.29 20.94
CA THR A 48 -9.95 -7.41 22.11
C THR A 48 -9.36 -6.01 21.96
N GLY A 49 -8.59 -5.74 20.90
CA GLY A 49 -8.06 -4.40 20.62
C GLY A 49 -9.07 -3.53 19.87
N ASN A 50 -9.19 -2.25 20.23
CA ASN A 50 -9.96 -1.26 19.47
C ASN A 50 -9.48 -1.23 18.02
N TYR A 51 -10.22 -1.89 17.11
CA TYR A 51 -9.94 -1.86 15.69
C TYR A 51 -10.28 -0.48 15.15
N VAL A 52 -9.25 0.30 14.81
CA VAL A 52 -9.42 1.54 14.06
C VAL A 52 -9.40 1.17 12.57
N PRO A 53 -10.52 1.35 11.83
CA PRO A 53 -10.55 1.05 10.41
C PRO A 53 -9.55 1.97 9.68
N TRP A 54 -8.81 1.40 8.75
CA TRP A 54 -7.89 2.18 7.92
C TRP A 54 -8.68 3.18 7.07
N PRO A 55 -8.20 4.44 6.93
CA PRO A 55 -8.86 5.45 6.10
C PRO A 55 -8.70 5.19 4.59
N LEU A 56 -7.84 4.23 4.22
CA LEU A 56 -7.58 3.82 2.85
C LEU A 56 -8.01 2.37 2.65
N ASP A 57 -8.53 2.08 1.46
CA ASP A 57 -8.56 0.72 0.92
C ASP A 57 -7.21 0.45 0.28
N ILE A 58 -6.55 -0.65 0.67
CA ILE A 58 -5.28 -1.10 0.09
C ILE A 58 -5.45 -2.55 -0.36
N LYS A 59 -5.04 -2.84 -1.59
CA LYS A 59 -5.08 -4.18 -2.18
C LYS A 59 -3.75 -4.50 -2.85
N PHE A 60 -3.01 -5.43 -2.26
CA PHE A 60 -1.70 -5.84 -2.78
C PHE A 60 -1.84 -6.72 -4.03
N CYS A 61 -1.06 -6.44 -5.07
CA CYS A 61 -1.03 -7.23 -6.29
C CYS A 61 -0.27 -8.55 -6.11
N GLU A 62 0.79 -8.52 -5.29
CA GLU A 62 1.52 -9.71 -4.86
C GLU A 62 1.06 -10.15 -3.45
N GLU A 63 1.25 -11.42 -3.08
CA GLU A 63 0.95 -11.87 -1.71
C GLU A 63 1.92 -11.21 -0.70
N ALA A 64 1.57 -10.01 -0.23
CA ALA A 64 2.31 -9.31 0.81
C ALA A 64 2.18 -10.07 2.15
N GLY A 65 3.29 -10.63 2.62
CA GLY A 65 3.46 -10.96 4.03
C GLY A 65 2.89 -12.29 4.51
N CYS A 66 2.91 -13.34 3.68
CA CYS A 66 2.67 -14.70 4.15
C CYS A 66 3.86 -15.65 3.97
N THR A 67 4.91 -15.22 3.30
CA THR A 67 6.14 -15.98 3.13
C THR A 67 7.19 -15.44 4.09
N GLN A 68 7.63 -16.28 5.02
CA GLN A 68 8.80 -15.99 5.87
C GLN A 68 10.07 -16.20 5.04
N THR A 69 10.16 -15.52 3.90
CA THR A 69 11.21 -15.70 2.91
C THR A 69 11.59 -14.36 2.30
N LYS A 70 12.84 -14.27 1.84
CA LYS A 70 13.33 -13.12 1.09
C LYS A 70 12.50 -12.94 -0.19
N THR A 71 12.12 -11.71 -0.49
CA THR A 71 11.47 -11.32 -1.74
C THR A 71 12.25 -10.16 -2.38
N PRO A 72 12.12 -9.93 -3.70
CA PRO A 72 12.74 -8.76 -4.33
C PRO A 72 12.23 -7.45 -3.70
N PRO A 73 12.99 -6.35 -3.76
CA PRO A 73 12.62 -5.06 -3.17
C PRO A 73 11.61 -4.31 -4.06
N ARG A 74 10.52 -5.00 -4.44
CA ARG A 74 9.44 -4.48 -5.26
C ARG A 74 8.10 -4.70 -4.59
N MET A 75 7.14 -3.83 -4.88
CA MET A 75 5.78 -3.96 -4.39
C MET A 75 4.83 -3.21 -5.30
N ARG A 76 3.68 -3.80 -5.58
CA ARG A 76 2.59 -3.14 -6.28
C ARG A 76 1.31 -3.29 -5.48
N TYR A 77 0.59 -2.20 -5.33
CA TYR A 77 -0.69 -2.21 -4.67
C TYR A 77 -1.60 -1.15 -5.23
N TRP A 78 -2.89 -1.49 -5.26
CA TRP A 78 -3.95 -0.52 -5.47
C TRP A 78 -4.30 0.15 -4.16
N PHE A 79 -4.56 1.44 -4.21
CA PHE A 79 -5.14 2.16 -3.08
C PHE A 79 -6.18 3.18 -3.50
N LYS A 80 -7.06 3.53 -2.58
CA LYS A 80 -7.94 4.70 -2.65
C LYS A 80 -8.40 5.11 -1.25
N ALA A 81 -8.82 6.35 -1.09
CA ALA A 81 -9.51 6.81 0.11
C ALA A 81 -10.86 6.11 0.26
N LYS A 82 -11.22 5.77 1.51
CA LYS A 82 -12.57 5.27 1.81
C LYS A 82 -13.55 6.44 1.78
N GLY A 83 -14.63 6.25 1.01
CA GLY A 83 -15.66 7.27 0.83
C GLY A 83 -15.29 8.29 -0.25
N ARG A 84 -16.19 9.26 -0.45
CA ARG A 84 -16.05 10.31 -1.47
C ARG A 84 -15.33 11.52 -0.89
N LEU A 85 -14.31 12.01 -1.58
CA LEU A 85 -13.60 13.23 -1.24
C LEU A 85 -14.26 14.44 -1.93
N SER A 86 -14.03 15.64 -1.38
CA SER A 86 -14.38 16.89 -2.06
C SER A 86 -13.58 17.05 -3.35
N ASP A 87 -14.02 17.93 -4.26
CA ASP A 87 -13.34 18.20 -5.53
C ASP A 87 -12.06 19.05 -5.38
N ASP A 88 -11.55 19.21 -4.15
CA ASP A 88 -10.31 19.92 -3.87
C ASP A 88 -9.10 19.05 -4.22
N LEU A 89 -8.41 19.42 -5.31
CA LEU A 89 -7.20 18.73 -5.77
C LEU A 89 -6.07 18.73 -4.72
N ALA A 90 -6.04 19.71 -3.81
CA ALA A 90 -5.06 19.71 -2.72
C ALA A 90 -5.30 18.53 -1.77
N LEU A 91 -6.56 18.23 -1.44
CA LEU A 91 -6.91 17.09 -0.60
C LEU A 91 -6.50 15.76 -1.26
N HIS A 92 -6.78 15.59 -2.55
CA HIS A 92 -6.36 14.39 -3.28
C HIS A 92 -4.83 14.22 -3.30
N ARG A 93 -4.08 15.32 -3.51
CA ARG A 93 -2.61 15.31 -3.42
C ARG A 93 -2.11 14.95 -2.03
N CYS A 94 -2.75 15.47 -0.97
CA CYS A 94 -2.44 15.11 0.41
C CYS A 94 -2.65 13.62 0.69
N VAL A 95 -3.71 13.01 0.17
CA VAL A 95 -3.96 11.57 0.33
C VAL A 95 -2.87 10.74 -0.35
N VAL A 96 -2.45 11.12 -1.56
CA VAL A 96 -1.36 10.43 -2.26
C VAL A 96 -0.02 10.64 -1.54
N ALA A 97 0.27 11.86 -1.07
CA ALA A 97 1.47 12.17 -0.30
C ALA A 97 1.53 11.41 1.04
N TYR A 98 0.39 11.28 1.72
CA TYR A 98 0.27 10.42 2.90
C TYR A 98 0.57 8.96 2.54
N THR A 99 -0.03 8.47 1.44
CA THR A 99 0.10 7.08 1.02
C THR A 99 1.49 6.72 0.52
N SER A 100 2.22 7.66 -0.08
CA SER A 100 3.52 7.40 -0.70
C SER A 100 4.63 7.03 0.28
N ASP A 101 4.49 7.38 1.56
CA ASP A 101 5.48 7.07 2.60
C ASP A 101 4.97 6.04 3.65
N LEU A 102 3.76 5.50 3.49
CA LEU A 102 3.17 4.56 4.46
C LEU A 102 3.95 3.25 4.60
N ILE A 103 4.33 2.67 3.46
CA ILE A 103 4.89 1.31 3.38
C ILE A 103 6.12 1.21 2.49
N PHE A 104 6.56 2.33 1.91
CA PHE A 104 7.65 2.38 0.94
C PHE A 104 8.99 1.88 1.53
N SER A 105 9.41 2.46 2.66
CA SER A 105 10.70 2.12 3.30
C SER A 105 10.81 0.63 3.66
N ALA A 106 9.70 0.01 4.07
CA ALA A 106 9.67 -1.40 4.45
C ALA A 106 10.02 -2.37 3.29
N ILE A 107 9.75 -1.97 2.04
CA ILE A 107 10.02 -2.79 0.85
C ILE A 107 11.53 -3.03 0.69
N SER A 108 12.36 -2.05 1.07
CA SER A 108 13.83 -2.17 0.99
C SER A 108 14.38 -3.30 1.84
N LEU A 109 13.65 -3.71 2.89
CA LEU A 109 14.04 -4.79 3.81
C LEU A 109 13.70 -6.18 3.27
N ASN A 110 12.87 -6.29 2.24
CA ASN A 110 12.40 -7.57 1.69
C ASN A 110 13.54 -8.56 1.32
N PRO A 111 14.63 -8.13 0.63
CA PRO A 111 15.72 -9.04 0.27
C PRO A 111 16.58 -9.46 1.48
N HIS A 112 16.48 -8.72 2.58
CA HIS A 112 17.26 -8.89 3.79
C HIS A 112 16.49 -9.62 4.89
N TYR A 113 15.31 -10.15 4.58
CA TYR A 113 14.52 -10.89 5.55
C TYR A 113 15.33 -12.05 6.17
N GLU A 114 15.40 -12.06 7.49
CA GLU A 114 15.99 -13.12 8.29
C GLU A 114 15.13 -13.37 9.54
N ARG A 115 14.87 -14.65 9.83
CA ARG A 115 14.00 -15.02 10.95
C ARG A 115 14.66 -14.62 12.26
N GLY A 116 13.97 -13.79 13.05
CA GLY A 116 14.41 -13.37 14.38
C GLY A 116 15.25 -12.08 14.39
N VAL A 117 15.62 -11.56 13.23
CA VAL A 117 16.29 -10.26 13.11
C VAL A 117 15.25 -9.15 13.22
N LYS A 118 15.55 -8.13 14.03
CA LYS A 118 14.76 -6.91 14.16
C LYS A 118 15.53 -5.77 13.50
N THR A 119 14.87 -5.08 12.58
CA THR A 119 15.43 -3.91 11.90
C THR A 119 14.56 -2.69 12.21
N LEU A 120 15.20 -1.53 12.38
CA LEU A 120 14.53 -0.24 12.47
C LEU A 120 14.79 0.52 11.17
N ALA A 121 13.72 1.05 10.58
CA ALA A 121 13.80 1.93 9.42
C ALA A 121 13.22 3.30 9.80
N LEU A 122 13.82 4.36 9.25
CA LEU A 122 13.42 5.75 9.43
C LEU A 122 13.49 6.43 8.05
N SER A 123 12.49 7.23 7.69
CA SER A 123 12.58 8.10 6.52
C SER A 123 13.56 9.24 6.80
N LEU A 124 14.44 9.52 5.84
CA LEU A 124 15.38 10.64 5.89
C LEU A 124 14.87 11.79 5.03
N ASP A 125 14.48 11.46 3.80
CA ASP A 125 13.93 12.36 2.81
C ASP A 125 12.75 11.72 2.08
N HIS A 126 11.85 12.55 1.57
CA HIS A 126 10.71 12.14 0.75
C HIS A 126 10.44 13.23 -0.28
N SER A 127 10.47 12.88 -1.57
CA SER A 127 10.24 13.80 -2.68
C SER A 127 9.20 13.22 -3.62
N MET A 128 8.35 14.09 -4.15
CA MET A 128 7.28 13.68 -5.05
C MET A 128 7.02 14.73 -6.13
N TRP A 129 6.58 14.25 -7.30
CA TRP A 129 6.22 15.08 -8.44
C TRP A 129 4.82 14.69 -8.92
N PHE A 130 3.94 15.68 -9.02
CA PHE A 130 2.57 15.48 -9.50
C PHE A 130 2.47 15.92 -10.96
N HIS A 131 2.43 14.94 -11.87
CA HIS A 131 2.44 15.21 -13.32
C HIS A 131 1.06 15.51 -13.92
N ARG A 132 -0.01 14.96 -13.34
CA ARG A 132 -1.39 15.08 -13.86
C ARG A 132 -2.38 15.23 -12.70
N PRO A 133 -3.57 15.82 -12.93
CA PRO A 133 -4.66 15.76 -11.97
C PRO A 133 -5.16 14.31 -11.81
N PHE A 134 -5.61 13.96 -10.62
CA PHE A 134 -6.14 12.63 -10.29
C PHE A 134 -7.13 12.74 -9.12
N ARG A 135 -7.91 11.69 -8.92
CA ARG A 135 -8.82 11.51 -7.79
C ARG A 135 -8.33 10.40 -6.87
N ALA A 136 -7.98 10.75 -5.65
CA ALA A 136 -7.53 9.80 -4.63
C ALA A 136 -8.65 8.95 -4.00
N ASP A 137 -9.93 9.22 -4.30
CA ASP A 137 -11.07 8.35 -4.00
C ASP A 137 -11.38 7.36 -5.15
N GLU A 138 -10.58 7.39 -6.22
CA GLU A 138 -10.54 6.38 -7.27
C GLU A 138 -9.30 5.50 -7.11
N TRP A 139 -9.31 4.32 -7.74
CA TRP A 139 -8.21 3.37 -7.63
C TRP A 139 -6.93 3.92 -8.29
N ILE A 140 -5.87 4.08 -7.49
CA ILE A 140 -4.53 4.44 -7.94
C ILE A 140 -3.61 3.24 -7.72
N LEU A 141 -2.82 2.91 -8.75
CA LEU A 141 -1.79 1.88 -8.65
C LEU A 141 -0.48 2.52 -8.17
N TYR A 142 0.01 2.08 -7.02
CA TYR A 142 1.36 2.38 -6.55
C TYR A 142 2.33 1.30 -7.02
N VAL A 143 3.47 1.71 -7.58
CA VAL A 143 4.50 0.82 -8.12
C VAL A 143 5.86 1.20 -7.55
N ALA A 144 6.47 0.29 -6.79
CA ALA A 144 7.87 0.33 -6.40
C ALA A 144 8.57 -0.89 -7.02
N ASN A 145 9.69 -0.69 -7.73
CA ASN A 145 10.40 -1.74 -8.47
C ASN A 145 11.83 -1.94 -7.95
#